data_AF-A0A7J7JIW6-F1
#
_entry.id   AF-A0A7J7JIW6-F1
#
_cell.length_a   1.000
_cell.length_b   1.000
_cell.length_c   1.000
_cell.angle_alpha   90.00
_cell.angle_beta   90.00
_cell.angle_gamma   90.00
#
_symmetry.space_group_name_H-M   'P 1'
#
loop_
_entity.id
_entity.type
_entity.pdbx_description
1 polymer ?
#
loop_
_entity_poly.entity_id
_entity_poly.type
_entity_poly.pdbx_seq_one_letter_code
_entity_poly.pdbx_strand_id
1 'polypeptide(L)'
;MNGYLYMKKGDKSSKKPKYMFFVLKGESQHLYYIENPKRSKPDGIIDLNYTSLYPLHESWLSRSNCIQLESRAINHHQVYYFWPETEEKHLEWKEALKPYCKNTKSSGRVPQERRGVREIYTLTINVVEVKHLAEKVSSGSSIYCQINLNDVAVAKTQTKDVNSLVWDEEFILDDVPPNVESCTWILCSKSKKGTSKDQDLYQVTKMLSDVEMGEEIDDWLTMFSPSSINSSSSDSTSSPPHLRVKLKYKHDVILPVKAYQDLQNVLLSKDCQIVSTLGLLCDNLRDRTQLAQSLLKVFKYEKREATLLKTLTSVEIANEDNAATLFRSTSLATTLMDQYMKLTAGDFVRSALQKTVQKIITGNIKIELDPNVMENPSGLDANKYTLMQLLSELLAAIINAKNDCPLILRHICGCLQRTVAKRWPDNEIVKPRVVSGFIFLRLLCPTIVNPRIFNLVTEPPAESAGRTLKLVAKSLINLANLVEVGTKEIYMEAVGPFIVDNKNRMVTFLNELADVVEMPDTDGSRNSNEDVARELSTIHKICSCHMKDLQNKSITQPALKKLVAAIQSLSATTAHYYTSGQMPGG
;
A
#
# COMPACT_ATOMS: atom_id res chain seq x y z
N MET A 1 25.74 -10.49 -2.57
CA MET A 1 24.89 -9.43 -3.18
C MET A 1 25.70 -8.14 -3.29
N ASN A 2 25.51 -7.35 -4.35
CA ASN A 2 26.08 -6.02 -4.48
C ASN A 2 25.12 -5.10 -5.25
N GLY A 3 25.32 -3.78 -5.16
CA GLY A 3 24.45 -2.81 -5.85
C GLY A 3 24.50 -1.43 -5.23
N TYR A 4 23.92 -0.45 -5.90
CA TYR A 4 23.85 0.92 -5.41
C TYR A 4 22.66 1.15 -4.46
N LEU A 5 22.92 1.87 -3.37
CA LEU A 5 21.92 2.31 -2.40
C LEU A 5 22.21 3.75 -1.98
N TYR A 6 21.16 4.50 -1.65
CA TYR A 6 21.34 5.71 -0.87
C TYR A 6 21.59 5.35 0.59
N MET A 7 22.45 6.11 1.26
CA MET A 7 22.77 5.94 2.67
C MET A 7 22.69 7.27 3.44
N LYS A 8 22.14 7.20 4.65
CA LYS A 8 22.16 8.25 5.67
C LYS A 8 22.53 7.65 7.03
N LYS A 9 23.39 8.33 7.80
CA LYS A 9 23.73 7.96 9.19
C LYS A 9 22.87 8.76 10.17
N GLY A 10 22.48 8.14 11.29
CA GLY A 10 21.58 8.73 12.30
C GLY A 10 22.16 9.90 13.09
N ASP A 11 23.44 9.86 13.47
CA ASP A 11 24.03 10.80 14.45
C ASP A 11 24.50 12.14 13.89
N LYS A 12 24.08 12.51 12.67
CA LYS A 12 24.49 13.78 12.07
C LYS A 12 23.29 14.51 11.51
N SER A 13 22.79 15.47 12.29
CA SER A 13 22.00 16.57 11.72
C SER A 13 22.78 17.14 10.53
N SER A 14 22.09 17.28 9.39
CA SER A 14 22.52 17.97 8.16
C SER A 14 23.37 17.26 7.08
N LYS A 15 23.78 15.98 7.17
CA LYS A 15 24.45 15.35 6.01
C LYS A 15 23.44 14.85 4.97
N LYS A 16 23.49 15.41 3.76
CA LYS A 16 22.74 14.93 2.60
C LYS A 16 22.99 13.43 2.40
N PRO A 17 21.96 12.65 2.02
CA PRO A 17 22.15 11.25 1.70
C PRO A 17 23.15 11.10 0.56
N LYS A 18 23.95 10.04 0.62
CA LYS A 18 24.96 9.72 -0.39
C LYS A 18 24.55 8.47 -1.15
N TYR A 19 24.70 8.49 -2.47
CA TYR A 19 24.50 7.32 -3.33
C TYR A 19 25.82 6.55 -3.40
N MET A 20 25.84 5.33 -2.88
CA MET A 20 27.06 4.53 -2.73
C MET A 20 26.85 3.11 -3.24
N PHE A 21 27.93 2.46 -3.64
CA PHE A 21 27.94 1.06 -4.02
C PHE A 21 28.19 0.19 -2.80
N PHE A 22 27.33 -0.81 -2.59
CA PHE A 22 27.38 -1.73 -1.47
C PHE A 22 27.76 -3.13 -1.91
N VAL A 23 28.52 -3.83 -1.07
CA VAL A 23 28.91 -5.23 -1.28
C VAL A 23 28.68 -6.00 0.02
N LEU A 24 27.71 -6.92 -0.02
CA LEU A 24 27.45 -7.86 1.07
C LEU A 24 28.34 -9.09 0.91
N LYS A 25 29.23 -9.32 1.87
CA LYS A 25 30.09 -10.50 1.99
C LYS A 25 29.58 -11.39 3.12
N GLY A 26 28.82 -12.41 2.75
CA GLY A 26 28.16 -13.31 3.70
C GLY A 26 29.12 -14.14 4.58
N GLU A 27 30.22 -14.65 4.00
CA GLU A 27 31.23 -15.44 4.73
C GLU A 27 31.84 -14.68 5.90
N SER A 28 32.17 -13.41 5.68
CA SER A 28 32.75 -12.54 6.71
C SER A 28 31.68 -11.75 7.49
N GLN A 29 30.41 -11.86 7.13
CA GLN A 29 29.28 -11.10 7.71
C GLN A 29 29.52 -9.58 7.70
N HIS A 30 30.08 -9.07 6.61
CA HIS A 30 30.38 -7.65 6.45
C HIS A 30 29.58 -7.05 5.30
N LEU A 31 29.11 -5.82 5.51
CA LEU A 31 28.55 -4.97 4.46
C LEU A 31 29.50 -3.80 4.21
N TYR A 32 30.12 -3.80 3.04
CA TYR A 32 31.04 -2.75 2.60
C TYR A 32 30.28 -1.67 1.83
N TYR A 33 30.65 -0.41 2.01
CA TYR A 33 30.15 0.70 1.20
C TYR A 33 31.29 1.50 0.56
N ILE A 34 31.09 1.88 -0.70
CA ILE A 34 32.12 2.48 -1.56
C ILE A 34 31.48 3.63 -2.36
N GLU A 35 32.02 4.84 -2.23
CA GLU A 35 31.56 6.03 -2.96
C GLU A 35 32.02 6.00 -4.43
N ASN A 36 33.24 5.47 -4.68
CA ASN A 36 33.75 5.24 -6.03
C ASN A 36 34.24 3.79 -6.18
N PRO A 37 33.53 2.93 -6.95
CA PRO A 37 33.87 1.52 -7.14
C PRO A 37 35.26 1.26 -7.73
N LYS A 38 35.90 2.28 -8.34
CA LYS A 38 37.26 2.18 -8.87
C LYS A 38 38.35 2.20 -7.78
N ARG A 39 38.00 2.48 -6.52
CA ARG A 39 38.94 2.46 -5.39
C ARG A 39 39.14 1.03 -4.88
N SER A 40 40.37 0.68 -4.52
CA SER A 40 40.72 -0.64 -4.00
C SER A 40 40.32 -0.88 -2.54
N LYS A 41 40.02 0.19 -1.79
CA LYS A 41 39.59 0.12 -0.38
C LYS A 41 38.17 0.69 -0.21
N PRO A 42 37.33 0.05 0.63
CA PRO A 42 35.99 0.54 0.93
C PRO A 42 36.04 1.81 1.78
N ASP A 43 35.04 2.69 1.63
CA ASP A 43 34.89 3.90 2.45
C ASP A 43 34.39 3.59 3.87
N GLY A 44 33.84 2.40 4.07
CA GLY A 44 33.65 1.83 5.40
C GLY A 44 32.99 0.46 5.37
N ILE A 45 32.81 -0.07 6.58
CA ILE A 45 32.37 -1.44 6.83
C ILE A 45 31.29 -1.38 7.92
N ILE A 46 30.24 -2.16 7.74
CA ILE A 46 29.24 -2.45 8.77
C ILE A 46 29.39 -3.93 9.11
N ASP A 47 29.77 -4.22 10.35
CA ASP A 47 29.87 -5.58 10.87
C ASP A 47 28.49 -6.07 11.29
N LEU A 48 27.98 -7.06 10.56
CA LEU A 48 26.62 -7.55 10.74
C LEU A 48 26.46 -8.39 12.02
N ASN A 49 27.56 -8.89 12.60
CA ASN A 49 27.52 -9.64 13.87
C ASN A 49 27.02 -8.78 15.05
N TYR A 50 27.28 -7.48 15.00
CA TYR A 50 26.85 -6.51 16.01
C TYR A 50 25.70 -5.62 15.54
N THR A 51 25.07 -5.99 14.43
CA THR A 51 24.03 -5.18 13.79
C THR A 51 22.69 -5.86 13.87
N SER A 52 21.67 -5.10 14.27
CA SER A 52 20.27 -5.51 14.30
C SER A 52 19.51 -4.86 13.15
N LEU A 53 18.65 -5.63 12.48
CA LEU A 53 17.74 -5.14 11.44
C LEU A 53 16.39 -4.84 12.09
N TYR A 54 15.92 -3.58 12.01
CA TYR A 54 14.61 -3.18 12.55
C TYR A 54 13.63 -2.84 11.43
N PRO A 55 12.32 -3.07 11.65
CA PRO A 55 11.29 -2.51 10.78
C PRO A 55 11.35 -0.98 10.84
N LEU A 56 11.03 -0.33 9.72
CA LEU A 56 11.05 1.11 9.60
C LEU A 56 9.84 1.58 8.81
N HIS A 57 8.98 2.37 9.45
CA HIS A 57 7.82 2.96 8.81
C HIS A 57 8.22 4.16 7.95
N GLU A 58 7.53 4.36 6.83
CA GLU A 58 7.82 5.44 5.88
C GLU A 58 7.71 6.84 6.49
N SER A 59 6.89 6.98 7.54
CA SER A 59 6.72 8.26 8.25
C SER A 59 8.00 8.77 8.92
N TRP A 60 8.94 7.88 9.29
CA TRP A 60 10.18 8.30 9.94
C TRP A 60 11.05 9.18 9.05
N LEU A 61 11.27 8.72 7.80
CA LEU A 61 12.10 9.41 6.80
C LEU A 61 11.28 10.18 5.76
N SER A 62 9.95 10.13 5.86
CA SER A 62 9.03 10.61 4.82
C SER A 62 9.36 9.98 3.46
N ARG A 63 9.67 8.68 3.47
CA ARG A 63 10.16 7.93 2.31
C ARG A 63 9.84 6.45 2.44
N SER A 64 9.31 5.87 1.36
CA SER A 64 9.09 4.43 1.25
C SER A 64 10.40 3.65 1.01
N ASN A 65 10.33 2.32 1.10
CA ASN A 65 11.43 1.41 0.75
C ASN A 65 12.72 1.63 1.56
N CYS A 66 12.60 1.99 2.83
CA CYS A 66 13.75 2.21 3.70
C CYS A 66 14.15 0.94 4.48
N ILE A 67 15.44 0.79 4.76
CA ILE A 67 16.05 -0.27 5.55
C ILE A 67 16.81 0.37 6.71
N GLN A 68 16.62 -0.13 7.93
CA GLN A 68 17.26 0.36 9.15
C GLN A 68 18.17 -0.69 9.76
N LEU A 69 19.45 -0.37 9.89
CA LEU A 69 20.44 -1.17 10.60
C LEU A 69 20.94 -0.43 11.83
N GLU A 70 20.75 -1.01 13.00
CA GLU A 70 21.34 -0.52 14.25
C GLU A 70 22.60 -1.32 14.56
N SER A 71 23.76 -0.67 14.49
CA SER A 71 25.03 -1.28 14.91
C SER A 71 25.34 -0.86 16.34
N ARG A 72 25.43 -1.83 17.26
CA ARG A 72 25.72 -1.60 18.69
C ARG A 72 26.91 -2.47 19.12
N ALA A 73 28.09 -1.84 19.17
CA ALA A 73 29.32 -2.40 19.71
C ALA A 73 29.70 -1.69 21.03
N ILE A 74 30.65 -2.27 21.79
CA ILE A 74 31.00 -1.89 23.19
C ILE A 74 31.16 -0.38 23.40
N ASN A 75 31.64 0.38 22.41
CA ASN A 75 31.80 1.84 22.47
C ASN A 75 31.31 2.56 21.20
N HIS A 76 30.46 1.93 20.41
CA HIS A 76 29.99 2.50 19.15
C HIS A 76 28.52 2.12 18.91
N HIS A 77 27.66 3.14 18.94
CA HIS A 77 26.26 3.02 18.54
C HIS A 77 26.05 3.87 17.29
N GLN A 78 25.56 3.25 16.22
CA GLN A 78 25.25 3.97 14.99
C GLN A 78 24.05 3.32 14.30
N VAL A 79 23.04 4.14 14.03
CA VAL A 79 21.93 3.76 13.13
C VAL A 79 22.27 4.17 11.71
N TYR A 80 22.06 3.25 10.77
CA TYR A 80 22.19 3.46 9.34
C TYR A 80 20.83 3.28 8.67
N TYR A 81 20.54 4.19 7.75
CA TYR A 81 19.36 4.15 6.91
C TYR A 81 19.79 3.98 5.46
N PHE A 82 19.16 3.02 4.77
CA PHE A 82 19.37 2.78 3.34
C PHE A 82 18.05 2.77 2.60
N TRP A 83 18.07 3.13 1.32
CA TRP A 83 16.92 2.89 0.46
C TRP A 83 17.39 2.66 -0.99
N PRO A 84 16.87 1.63 -1.66
CA PRO A 84 17.04 1.46 -3.10
C PRO A 84 16.03 2.32 -3.87
N GLU A 85 16.17 2.32 -5.19
CA GLU A 85 15.30 3.08 -6.10
C GLU A 85 13.92 2.44 -6.30
N THR A 86 13.80 1.13 -6.09
CA THR A 86 12.61 0.33 -6.38
C THR A 86 12.23 -0.55 -5.19
N GLU A 87 10.94 -0.82 -5.02
CA GLU A 87 10.42 -1.75 -4.00
C GLU A 87 11.00 -3.17 -4.14
N GLU A 88 11.17 -3.67 -5.36
CA GLU A 88 11.77 -4.98 -5.62
C GLU A 88 13.17 -5.10 -5.00
N LYS A 89 14.07 -4.18 -5.35
CA LYS A 89 15.41 -4.09 -4.73
C LYS A 89 15.35 -3.94 -3.20
N HIS A 90 14.32 -3.26 -2.65
CA HIS A 90 14.16 -3.15 -1.20
C HIS A 90 13.93 -4.50 -0.56
N LEU A 91 13.03 -5.30 -1.12
CA LEU A 91 12.78 -6.67 -0.66
C LEU A 91 14.03 -7.54 -0.81
N GLU A 92 14.71 -7.48 -1.95
CA GLU A 92 15.96 -8.23 -2.18
C GLU A 92 17.04 -7.91 -1.15
N TRP A 93 17.29 -6.62 -0.87
CA TRP A 93 18.29 -6.21 0.11
C TRP A 93 17.88 -6.57 1.53
N LYS A 94 16.60 -6.42 1.89
CA LYS A 94 16.08 -6.79 3.22
C LYS A 94 16.27 -8.29 3.45
N GLU A 95 15.87 -9.14 2.51
CA GLU A 95 16.02 -10.59 2.60
C GLU A 95 17.49 -11.04 2.59
N ALA A 96 18.35 -10.37 1.83
CA ALA A 96 19.77 -10.69 1.80
C ALA A 96 20.49 -10.36 3.12
N LEU A 97 20.06 -9.32 3.84
CA LEU A 97 20.67 -8.89 5.11
C LEU A 97 20.19 -9.71 6.31
N LYS A 98 18.91 -10.13 6.32
CA LYS A 98 18.26 -10.88 7.42
C LYS A 98 19.11 -12.04 7.99
N PRO A 99 19.74 -12.93 7.20
CA PRO A 99 20.50 -14.06 7.73
C PRO A 99 21.73 -13.69 8.55
N TYR A 100 22.23 -12.45 8.42
CA TYR A 100 23.50 -12.02 9.00
C TYR A 100 23.34 -11.09 10.21
N CYS A 101 22.20 -10.41 10.37
CA CYS A 101 21.96 -9.49 11.48
C CYS A 101 21.63 -10.24 12.78
N LYS A 102 22.17 -9.78 13.91
CA LYS A 102 22.11 -10.44 15.23
C LYS A 102 20.71 -10.89 15.65
N ASN A 103 19.71 -10.04 15.44
CA ASN A 103 18.33 -10.24 15.89
C ASN A 103 17.46 -11.07 14.93
N THR A 104 17.93 -11.29 13.71
CA THR A 104 17.23 -12.07 12.67
C THR A 104 18.00 -13.32 12.26
N LYS A 105 19.26 -13.44 12.70
CA LYS A 105 20.12 -14.61 12.51
C LYS A 105 19.54 -15.77 13.31
N SER A 106 19.04 -16.77 12.61
CA SER A 106 18.67 -18.04 13.21
C SER A 106 19.91 -18.63 13.91
N SER A 107 19.85 -18.80 15.22
CA SER A 107 20.91 -19.45 15.99
C SER A 107 21.07 -20.89 15.49
N GLY A 108 22.22 -21.20 14.87
CA GLY A 108 22.79 -22.53 14.59
C GLY A 108 21.84 -23.72 14.26
N ARG A 109 22.02 -24.31 13.07
CA ARG A 109 21.34 -25.55 12.59
C ARG A 109 19.85 -25.58 12.90
N VAL A 110 19.07 -24.88 12.08
CA VAL A 110 17.63 -25.16 11.93
C VAL A 110 17.47 -26.67 11.73
N PRO A 111 16.76 -27.39 12.63
CA PRO A 111 16.43 -28.80 12.43
C PRO A 111 15.85 -28.98 11.03
N GLN A 112 16.13 -30.12 10.37
CA GLN A 112 15.65 -30.37 9.00
C GLN A 112 14.12 -30.15 8.88
N GLU A 113 13.39 -30.35 9.98
CA GLU A 113 11.95 -30.19 10.19
C GLU A 113 11.44 -28.74 10.35
N ARG A 114 12.31 -27.76 10.62
CA ARG A 114 11.97 -26.32 10.67
C ARG A 114 12.34 -25.57 9.39
N ARG A 115 12.92 -26.25 8.39
CA ARG A 115 13.35 -25.61 7.13
C ARG A 115 12.14 -25.07 6.36
N GLY A 116 12.08 -23.75 6.21
CA GLY A 116 11.11 -23.07 5.35
C GLY A 116 9.84 -22.59 6.05
N VAL A 117 9.66 -22.89 7.35
CA VAL A 117 8.64 -22.20 8.17
C VAL A 117 9.18 -20.82 8.52
N ARG A 118 8.34 -19.79 8.38
CA ARG A 118 8.68 -18.42 8.75
C ARG A 118 7.71 -17.90 9.79
N GLU A 119 8.27 -17.42 10.88
CA GLU A 119 7.53 -16.75 11.95
C GLU A 119 7.61 -15.24 11.68
N ILE A 120 6.44 -14.61 11.55
CA ILE A 120 6.33 -13.17 11.36
C ILE A 120 5.64 -12.59 12.56
N TYR A 121 6.31 -11.64 13.20
CA TYR A 121 5.72 -10.81 14.23
C TYR A 121 5.35 -9.47 13.63
N THR A 122 4.09 -9.05 13.83
CA THR A 122 3.56 -7.78 13.34
C THR A 122 3.09 -6.95 14.51
N LEU A 123 3.51 -5.70 14.57
CA LEU A 123 3.04 -4.74 15.56
C LEU A 123 2.24 -3.64 14.85
N THR A 124 0.95 -3.58 15.13
CA THR A 124 0.07 -2.49 14.70
C THR A 124 -0.09 -1.50 15.85
N ILE A 125 0.23 -0.24 15.59
CA ILE A 125 0.22 0.84 16.57
C ILE A 125 -0.66 1.96 16.02
N ASN A 126 -1.70 2.35 16.73
CA ASN A 126 -2.46 3.57 16.45
C ASN A 126 -2.17 4.60 17.55
N VAL A 127 -1.66 5.76 17.16
CA VAL A 127 -1.46 6.90 18.06
C VAL A 127 -2.67 7.82 17.93
N VAL A 128 -3.55 7.80 18.95
CA VAL A 128 -4.86 8.43 18.86
C VAL A 128 -4.78 9.90 19.27
N GLU A 129 -4.56 10.18 20.55
CA GLU A 129 -4.60 11.53 21.10
C GLU A 129 -3.78 11.67 22.41
N VAL A 130 -3.41 12.90 22.75
CA VAL A 130 -2.80 13.25 24.04
C VAL A 130 -3.69 14.22 24.81
N LYS A 131 -3.84 13.99 26.12
CA LYS A 131 -4.54 14.86 27.06
C LYS A 131 -3.65 15.30 28.21
N HIS A 132 -4.05 16.39 28.87
CA HIS A 132 -3.39 16.95 30.06
C HIS A 132 -1.91 17.31 29.83
N LEU A 133 -1.57 17.85 28.65
CA LEU A 133 -0.24 18.37 28.40
C LEU A 133 -0.03 19.64 29.23
N ALA A 134 1.10 19.72 29.94
CA ALA A 134 1.40 20.85 30.82
C ALA A 134 1.45 22.18 30.06
N GLU A 135 0.90 23.24 30.67
CA GLU A 135 0.86 24.61 30.13
C GLU A 135 2.26 25.21 29.82
N LYS A 136 3.32 24.60 30.35
CA LYS A 136 4.72 25.00 30.13
C LYS A 136 5.19 24.76 28.69
N VAL A 137 4.47 23.98 27.88
CA VAL A 137 4.77 23.80 26.45
C VAL A 137 4.27 25.04 25.69
N SER A 138 5.18 25.82 25.11
CA SER A 138 4.82 27.10 24.48
C SER A 138 3.76 26.94 23.38
N SER A 139 2.74 27.80 23.37
CA SER A 139 1.56 27.76 22.47
C SER A 139 1.85 27.79 20.96
N GLY A 140 3.10 28.07 20.56
CA GLY A 140 3.55 28.01 19.16
C GLY A 140 4.52 26.86 18.88
N SER A 141 4.52 25.82 19.71
CA SER A 141 5.34 24.62 19.55
C SER A 141 4.61 23.60 18.68
N SER A 142 5.38 23.02 17.77
CA SER A 142 4.95 21.96 16.88
C SER A 142 5.31 20.62 17.51
N ILE A 143 4.32 19.78 17.83
CA ILE A 143 4.49 18.53 18.57
C ILE A 143 4.30 17.34 17.64
N TYR A 144 5.08 16.29 17.82
CA TYR A 144 4.86 14.99 17.20
C TYR A 144 5.18 13.87 18.21
N CYS A 145 4.69 12.67 17.93
CA CYS A 145 5.01 11.48 18.70
C CYS A 145 5.98 10.60 17.91
N GLN A 146 7.14 10.31 18.49
CA GLN A 146 8.11 9.34 17.99
C GLN A 146 7.83 7.97 18.62
N ILE A 147 7.96 6.92 17.82
CA ILE A 147 7.76 5.53 18.24
C ILE A 147 9.11 4.81 18.14
N ASN A 148 9.54 4.18 19.23
CA ASN A 148 10.73 3.36 19.32
C ASN A 148 10.37 1.90 19.61
N LEU A 149 11.10 0.97 18.98
CA LEU A 149 11.17 -0.42 19.43
C LEU A 149 12.47 -0.60 20.19
N ASN A 150 12.37 -1.03 21.45
CA ASN A 150 13.44 -0.88 22.43
C ASN A 150 13.90 0.60 22.45
N ASP A 151 15.15 0.87 22.06
CA ASP A 151 15.71 2.23 21.99
C ASP A 151 15.79 2.82 20.57
N VAL A 152 15.29 2.10 19.56
CA VAL A 152 15.49 2.45 18.16
C VAL A 152 14.23 3.06 17.58
N ALA A 153 14.32 4.31 17.11
CA ALA A 153 13.21 4.98 16.44
C ALA A 153 12.82 4.25 15.15
N VAL A 154 11.51 4.01 14.96
CA VAL A 154 10.97 3.26 13.81
C VAL A 154 9.84 3.98 13.09
N ALA A 155 9.18 4.93 13.75
CA ALA A 155 8.06 5.68 13.18
C ALA A 155 7.87 7.00 13.91
N LYS A 156 7.11 7.92 13.29
CA LYS A 156 6.63 9.13 13.93
C LYS A 156 5.29 9.57 13.36
N THR A 157 4.51 10.32 14.13
CA THR A 157 3.29 10.97 13.67
C THR A 157 3.55 12.25 12.89
N GLN A 158 2.51 12.77 12.23
CA GLN A 158 2.56 14.13 11.70
C GLN A 158 2.72 15.16 12.82
N THR A 159 3.27 16.32 12.47
CA THR A 159 3.41 17.42 13.41
C THR A 159 2.06 18.14 13.59
N LYS A 160 1.65 18.37 14.83
CA LYS A 160 0.44 19.09 15.22
C LYS A 160 0.76 20.27 16.12
N ASP A 161 -0.14 21.26 16.14
CA ASP A 161 -0.07 22.34 17.11
C ASP A 161 -0.49 21.86 18.50
N VAL A 162 0.12 22.45 19.54
CA VAL A 162 -0.09 22.05 20.94
C VAL A 162 -1.55 22.11 21.40
N ASN A 163 -2.38 22.92 20.74
CA ASN A 163 -3.80 23.12 21.10
C ASN A 163 -4.73 21.99 20.61
N SER A 164 -4.27 21.09 19.73
CA SER A 164 -5.09 20.00 19.17
C SER A 164 -4.22 18.78 18.84
N LEU A 165 -3.96 17.97 19.87
CA LEU A 165 -3.11 16.78 19.78
C LEU A 165 -3.92 15.51 19.54
N VAL A 166 -4.66 15.50 18.44
CA VAL A 166 -5.35 14.31 17.92
C VAL A 166 -4.73 13.96 16.56
N TRP A 167 -4.21 12.74 16.47
CA TRP A 167 -3.58 12.19 15.26
C TRP A 167 -4.48 11.15 14.62
N ASP A 168 -4.90 10.13 15.39
CA ASP A 168 -5.56 8.92 14.87
C ASP A 168 -4.78 8.31 13.69
N GLU A 169 -3.47 8.18 13.88
CA GLU A 169 -2.54 7.68 12.88
C GLU A 169 -2.14 6.23 13.19
N GLU A 170 -2.31 5.34 12.20
CA GLU A 170 -1.93 3.93 12.27
C GLU A 170 -0.56 3.67 11.64
N PHE A 171 0.24 2.84 12.31
CA PHE A 171 1.56 2.37 11.89
C PHE A 171 1.58 0.84 11.95
N ILE A 172 1.91 0.21 10.82
CA ILE A 172 2.06 -1.25 10.74
C ILE A 172 3.54 -1.57 10.57
N LEU A 173 4.10 -2.31 11.53
CA LEU A 173 5.49 -2.76 11.52
C LEU A 173 5.53 -4.28 11.35
N ASP A 174 5.88 -4.73 10.14
CA ASP A 174 6.04 -6.14 9.79
C ASP A 174 7.48 -6.63 10.07
N ASP A 175 7.63 -7.93 10.31
CA ASP A 175 8.90 -8.59 10.64
C ASP A 175 9.57 -7.98 11.89
N VAL A 176 8.79 -7.73 12.94
CA VAL A 176 9.32 -7.31 14.24
C VAL A 176 10.25 -8.41 14.78
N PRO A 177 11.51 -8.10 15.11
CA PRO A 177 12.44 -9.09 15.62
C PRO A 177 11.97 -9.67 16.98
N PRO A 178 12.14 -10.98 17.25
CA PRO A 178 11.68 -11.60 18.49
C PRO A 178 12.33 -11.06 19.77
N ASN A 179 13.48 -10.39 19.66
CA ASN A 179 14.19 -9.74 20.76
C ASN A 179 13.74 -8.30 21.02
N VAL A 180 12.70 -7.82 20.34
CA VAL A 180 12.03 -6.58 20.69
C VAL A 180 11.15 -6.85 21.91
N GLU A 181 11.46 -6.19 23.02
CA GLU A 181 10.82 -6.41 24.30
C GLU A 181 9.85 -5.29 24.65
N SER A 182 10.07 -4.08 24.11
CA SER A 182 9.28 -2.90 24.46
C SER A 182 8.99 -1.99 23.29
N CYS A 183 7.87 -1.26 23.41
CA CYS A 183 7.49 -0.17 22.53
C CYS A 183 7.43 1.12 23.36
N THR A 184 8.16 2.15 22.94
CA THR A 184 8.25 3.43 23.64
C THR A 184 7.70 4.55 22.76
N TRP A 185 6.82 5.37 23.32
CA TRP A 185 6.32 6.59 22.69
C TRP A 185 6.97 7.80 23.35
N ILE A 186 7.52 8.69 22.54
CA ILE A 186 8.19 9.92 22.99
C ILE A 186 7.48 11.10 22.35
N LEU A 187 6.96 12.02 23.16
CA LEU A 187 6.46 13.30 22.67
C LEU A 187 7.61 14.26 22.48
N CYS A 188 7.77 14.76 21.26
CA CYS A 188 8.85 15.65 20.88
C CYS A 188 8.31 17.02 20.45
N SER A 189 9.02 18.07 20.83
CA SER A 189 8.80 19.44 20.34
C SER A 189 9.79 19.76 19.21
N LYS A 190 9.26 20.20 18.08
CA LYS A 190 10.02 20.53 16.88
C LYS A 190 10.66 21.92 16.99
N SER A 191 11.95 22.02 16.69
CA SER A 191 12.67 23.30 16.71
C SER A 191 12.22 24.25 15.60
N LYS A 192 11.88 25.50 15.97
CA LYS A 192 11.36 26.54 15.04
C LYS A 192 12.32 26.96 13.92
N LYS A 193 13.61 26.61 13.99
CA LYS A 193 14.63 27.03 12.99
C LYS A 193 15.54 25.92 12.48
N GLY A 194 15.32 24.66 12.86
CA GLY A 194 16.20 23.54 12.44
C GLY A 194 17.67 23.67 12.85
N THR A 195 17.99 24.65 13.69
CA THR A 195 19.34 24.97 14.20
C THR A 195 19.70 24.18 15.46
N SER A 196 18.72 23.54 16.08
CA SER A 196 18.88 22.71 17.29
C SER A 196 18.20 21.36 17.11
N LYS A 197 18.64 20.34 17.86
CA LYS A 197 17.95 19.04 17.95
C LYS A 197 16.53 19.27 18.51
N ASP A 198 15.58 18.47 18.05
CA ASP A 198 14.24 18.43 18.62
C ASP A 198 14.30 18.00 20.09
N GLN A 199 13.36 18.48 20.90
CA GLN A 199 13.37 18.28 22.34
C GLN A 199 12.37 17.19 22.75
N ASP A 200 12.85 16.19 23.49
CA ASP A 200 11.99 15.16 24.09
C ASP A 200 11.32 15.74 25.35
N LEU A 201 9.99 15.72 25.37
CA LEU A 201 9.17 16.31 26.43
C LEU A 201 8.75 15.26 27.47
N TYR A 202 8.14 14.18 26.98
CA TYR A 202 7.57 13.10 27.78
C TYR A 202 7.75 11.77 27.07
N GLN A 203 7.81 10.68 27.81
CA GLN A 203 7.86 9.34 27.27
C GLN A 203 7.02 8.35 28.08
N VAL A 204 6.59 7.28 27.42
CA VAL A 204 5.99 6.11 28.07
C VAL A 204 6.41 4.85 27.33
N THR A 205 6.67 3.78 28.08
CA THR A 205 7.11 2.49 27.55
C THR A 205 6.12 1.41 27.96
N LYS A 206 5.72 0.56 27.01
CA LYS A 206 4.91 -0.64 27.26
C LYS A 206 5.72 -1.87 26.87
N MET A 207 5.75 -2.87 27.75
CA MET A 207 6.41 -4.14 27.46
C MET A 207 5.51 -4.96 26.53
N LEU A 208 6.10 -5.56 25.50
CA LEU A 208 5.37 -6.42 24.57
C LEU A 208 4.95 -7.75 25.22
N SER A 209 5.59 -8.14 26.32
CA SER A 209 5.17 -9.27 27.16
C SER A 209 3.78 -9.09 27.77
N ASP A 210 3.35 -7.84 27.97
CA ASP A 210 2.09 -7.49 28.61
C ASP A 210 0.95 -7.40 27.57
N VAL A 211 1.26 -7.64 26.30
CA VAL A 211 0.31 -7.59 25.18
C VAL A 211 -0.07 -9.01 24.80
N GLU A 212 -1.34 -9.36 24.98
CA GLU A 212 -1.84 -10.66 24.54
C GLU A 212 -1.78 -10.79 23.00
N MET A 213 -1.25 -11.92 22.53
CA MET A 213 -0.99 -12.12 21.11
C MET A 213 -2.29 -12.14 20.30
N GLY A 214 -2.41 -11.22 19.35
CA GLY A 214 -3.53 -11.10 18.44
C GLY A 214 -4.68 -10.24 18.95
N GLU A 215 -4.73 -9.91 20.23
CA GLU A 215 -5.71 -9.00 20.80
C GLU A 215 -5.32 -7.54 20.57
N GLU A 216 -6.33 -6.66 20.45
CA GLU A 216 -6.12 -5.23 20.35
C GLU A 216 -6.37 -4.60 21.71
N ILE A 217 -5.37 -3.86 22.20
CA ILE A 217 -5.46 -3.05 23.39
C ILE A 217 -5.79 -1.62 22.96
N ASP A 218 -6.76 -0.98 23.61
CA ASP A 218 -7.06 0.46 23.50
C ASP A 218 -6.95 1.08 24.90
N ASP A 219 -5.88 1.81 25.16
CA ASP A 219 -5.46 2.15 26.53
C ASP A 219 -4.90 3.57 26.65
N TRP A 220 -5.04 4.14 27.84
CA TRP A 220 -4.52 5.46 28.22
C TRP A 220 -3.23 5.30 29.01
N LEU A 221 -2.11 5.62 28.39
CA LEU A 221 -0.78 5.50 28.97
C LEU A 221 -0.33 6.82 29.58
N THR A 222 -0.01 6.82 30.88
CA THR A 222 0.56 7.99 31.56
C THR A 222 2.01 8.21 31.14
N MET A 223 2.36 9.43 30.73
CA MET A 223 3.69 9.78 30.25
C MET A 223 4.48 10.57 31.29
N PHE A 224 5.81 10.37 31.30
CA PHE A 224 6.72 10.94 32.27
C PHE A 224 7.81 11.77 31.59
N SER A 225 8.23 12.86 32.23
CA SER A 225 9.33 13.66 31.71
C SER A 225 10.66 12.90 31.89
N PRO A 226 11.55 12.89 30.87
CA PRO A 226 12.85 12.23 30.96
C PRO A 226 13.71 12.72 32.15
N SER A 227 13.54 13.98 32.55
CA SER A 227 14.28 14.62 33.64
C SER A 227 13.81 14.18 35.05
N SER A 228 12.60 13.66 35.19
CA SER A 228 12.00 13.28 36.48
C SER A 228 12.45 11.92 36.98
N ILE A 229 13.01 11.08 36.11
CA ILE A 229 13.33 9.67 36.42
C ILE A 229 14.45 9.54 37.46
N ASN A 230 15.28 10.58 37.64
CA ASN A 230 16.41 10.61 38.58
C ASN A 230 16.27 11.60 39.74
N SER A 231 15.15 12.32 39.86
CA SER A 231 14.95 13.33 40.91
C SER A 231 13.78 12.97 41.81
N SER A 232 14.08 12.53 43.03
CA SER A 232 13.13 12.34 44.12
C SER A 232 12.68 13.69 44.73
N SER A 233 12.32 14.66 43.89
CA SER A 233 11.80 15.95 44.33
C SER A 233 10.38 16.13 43.79
N SER A 234 9.44 15.95 44.72
CA SER A 234 8.01 16.21 44.58
C SER A 234 7.74 17.70 44.37
N ASP A 235 7.67 18.14 43.12
CA ASP A 235 7.00 19.38 42.74
C ASP A 235 5.93 19.06 41.68
N SER A 236 4.78 18.53 42.11
CA SER A 236 3.68 18.11 41.24
C SER A 236 2.39 18.86 41.55
N THR A 237 2.19 20.03 40.92
CA THR A 237 0.86 20.65 40.80
C THR A 237 0.22 20.41 39.42
N SER A 238 0.93 19.78 38.48
CA SER A 238 0.42 19.42 37.15
C SER A 238 0.23 17.90 37.07
N SER A 239 -0.97 17.45 36.68
CA SER A 239 -1.18 16.05 36.31
C SER A 239 -0.27 15.68 35.13
N PRO A 240 0.25 14.43 35.07
CA PRO A 240 1.06 13.99 33.95
C PRO A 240 0.21 13.86 32.67
N PRO A 241 0.79 14.10 31.48
CA PRO A 241 0.08 13.89 30.23
C PRO A 241 -0.26 12.41 30.02
N HIS A 242 -1.38 12.16 29.36
CA HIS A 242 -1.84 10.81 29.03
C HIS A 242 -1.96 10.66 27.52
N LEU A 243 -1.37 9.59 26.98
CA LEU A 243 -1.42 9.22 25.58
C LEU A 243 -2.37 8.05 25.38
N ARG A 244 -3.38 8.20 24.53
CA ARG A 244 -4.21 7.08 24.10
C ARG A 244 -3.56 6.38 22.92
N VAL A 245 -3.32 5.09 23.05
CA VAL A 245 -2.80 4.25 21.97
C VAL A 245 -3.68 3.02 21.78
N LYS A 246 -3.79 2.57 20.53
CA LYS A 246 -4.22 1.20 20.24
C LYS A 246 -3.03 0.36 19.81
N LEU A 247 -2.89 -0.82 20.37
CA LEU A 247 -1.73 -1.69 20.15
C LEU A 247 -2.20 -3.13 19.92
N LYS A 248 -1.73 -3.74 18.83
CA LYS A 248 -1.97 -5.15 18.52
C LYS A 248 -0.67 -5.82 18.12
N TYR A 249 -0.28 -6.86 18.85
CA TYR A 249 0.93 -7.63 18.56
C TYR A 249 0.54 -9.03 18.09
N LYS A 250 0.93 -9.41 16.87
CA LYS A 250 0.46 -10.63 16.21
C LYS A 250 1.65 -11.52 15.82
N HIS A 251 1.56 -12.81 16.15
CA HIS A 251 2.49 -13.84 15.71
C HIS A 251 1.85 -14.74 14.65
N ASP A 252 2.35 -14.65 13.42
CA ASP A 252 1.89 -15.40 12.27
C ASP A 252 2.92 -16.44 11.83
N VAL A 253 2.49 -17.69 11.72
CA VAL A 253 3.31 -18.77 11.14
C VAL A 253 2.96 -18.93 9.67
N ILE A 254 3.99 -18.85 8.81
CA ILE A 254 3.90 -19.14 7.38
C ILE A 254 4.63 -20.44 7.11
N LEU A 255 3.88 -21.44 6.66
CA LEU A 255 4.41 -22.76 6.34
C LEU A 255 5.26 -22.71 5.05
N PRO A 256 6.09 -23.73 4.78
CA PRO A 256 6.76 -23.86 3.49
C PRO A 256 5.74 -23.90 2.37
N VAL A 257 6.07 -23.33 1.20
CA VAL A 257 5.15 -23.28 0.03
C VAL A 257 4.55 -24.64 -0.33
N LYS A 258 5.31 -25.73 -0.15
CA LYS A 258 4.85 -27.11 -0.38
C LYS A 258 3.64 -27.50 0.48
N ALA A 259 3.54 -26.99 1.71
CA ALA A 259 2.40 -27.26 2.58
C ALA A 259 1.10 -26.64 2.04
N TYR A 260 1.21 -25.55 1.29
CA TYR A 260 0.06 -24.87 0.67
C TYR A 260 -0.32 -25.42 -0.70
N GLN A 261 0.31 -26.49 -1.19
CA GLN A 261 0.10 -26.99 -2.55
C GLN A 261 -1.36 -27.37 -2.84
N ASP A 262 -2.04 -28.01 -1.89
CA ASP A 262 -3.45 -28.39 -2.07
C ASP A 262 -4.36 -27.17 -2.16
N LEU A 263 -4.15 -26.18 -1.28
CA LEU A 263 -4.86 -24.90 -1.35
C LEU A 263 -4.60 -24.21 -2.70
N GLN A 264 -3.33 -24.14 -3.12
CA GLN A 264 -2.94 -23.50 -4.37
C GLN A 264 -3.61 -24.19 -5.59
N ASN A 265 -3.57 -25.53 -5.64
CA ASN A 265 -4.19 -26.30 -6.72
C ASN A 265 -5.70 -26.06 -6.84
N VAL A 266 -6.38 -25.97 -5.69
CA VAL A 266 -7.81 -25.73 -5.60
C VAL A 266 -8.17 -24.32 -6.08
N LEU A 267 -7.40 -23.30 -5.65
CA LEU A 267 -7.58 -21.91 -6.08
C LEU A 267 -7.33 -21.72 -7.57
N LEU A 268 -6.31 -22.39 -8.11
CA LEU A 268 -5.90 -22.32 -9.52
C LEU A 268 -6.77 -23.20 -10.44
N SER A 269 -7.95 -23.64 -10.01
CA SER A 269 -8.92 -24.27 -10.93
C SER A 269 -9.22 -23.35 -12.12
N LYS A 270 -9.36 -23.92 -13.33
CA LYS A 270 -9.52 -23.14 -14.58
C LYS A 270 -10.84 -22.36 -14.63
N ASP A 271 -11.88 -22.88 -14.00
CA ASP A 271 -13.21 -22.27 -13.96
C ASP A 271 -13.34 -21.15 -12.90
N CYS A 272 -12.34 -21.00 -12.02
CA CYS A 272 -12.34 -20.07 -10.90
C CYS A 272 -13.64 -20.09 -10.07
N GLN A 273 -14.34 -21.24 -10.01
CA GLN A 273 -15.60 -21.36 -9.26
C GLN A 273 -15.39 -21.10 -7.77
N ILE A 274 -14.30 -21.66 -7.23
CA ILE A 274 -13.95 -21.52 -5.82
C ILE A 274 -13.63 -20.06 -5.48
N VAL A 275 -12.89 -19.38 -6.35
CA VAL A 275 -12.59 -17.96 -6.19
C VAL A 275 -13.86 -17.10 -6.26
N SER A 276 -14.77 -17.42 -7.18
CA SER A 276 -16.08 -16.77 -7.28
C SER A 276 -16.88 -16.89 -5.99
N THR A 277 -16.95 -18.11 -5.43
CA THR A 277 -17.65 -18.35 -4.16
C THR A 277 -16.98 -17.63 -2.99
N LEU A 278 -15.65 -17.60 -2.92
CA LEU A 278 -14.93 -16.83 -1.90
C LEU A 278 -15.26 -15.33 -1.99
N GLY A 279 -15.34 -14.79 -3.21
CA GLY A 279 -15.74 -13.40 -3.42
C GLY A 279 -17.15 -13.06 -2.93
N LEU A 280 -18.07 -14.04 -2.94
CA LEU A 280 -19.42 -13.89 -2.39
C LEU A 280 -19.48 -14.04 -0.87
N LEU A 281 -18.55 -14.78 -0.28
CA LEU A 281 -18.46 -14.96 1.18
C LEU A 281 -17.76 -13.78 1.86
N CYS A 282 -16.76 -13.19 1.21
CA CYS A 282 -16.07 -11.99 1.71
C CYS A 282 -16.87 -10.72 1.39
N ASP A 283 -17.97 -10.52 2.12
CA ASP A 283 -18.88 -9.38 1.95
C ASP A 283 -18.29 -8.05 2.47
N ASN A 284 -17.54 -8.12 3.56
CA ASN A 284 -16.88 -6.96 4.15
C ASN A 284 -15.71 -6.47 3.27
N LEU A 285 -15.53 -5.14 3.25
CA LEU A 285 -14.57 -4.49 2.35
C LEU A 285 -13.11 -4.89 2.64
N ARG A 286 -12.78 -5.12 3.92
CA ARG A 286 -11.43 -5.46 4.37
C ARG A 286 -10.99 -6.81 3.80
N ASP A 287 -11.75 -7.86 4.08
CA ASP A 287 -11.44 -9.22 3.63
C ASP A 287 -11.45 -9.31 2.11
N ARG A 288 -12.42 -8.67 1.43
CA ARG A 288 -12.46 -8.66 -0.03
C ARG A 288 -11.23 -8.02 -0.65
N THR A 289 -10.77 -6.90 -0.09
CA THR A 289 -9.58 -6.20 -0.60
C THR A 289 -8.32 -7.04 -0.39
N GLN A 290 -8.17 -7.64 0.79
CA GLN A 290 -7.02 -8.48 1.12
C GLN A 290 -7.01 -9.78 0.30
N LEU A 291 -8.19 -10.43 0.14
CA LEU A 291 -8.36 -11.60 -0.70
C LEU A 291 -7.99 -11.28 -2.16
N ALA A 292 -8.48 -10.17 -2.71
CA ALA A 292 -8.16 -9.75 -4.07
C ALA A 292 -6.65 -9.54 -4.26
N GLN A 293 -5.98 -8.86 -3.32
CA GLN A 293 -4.54 -8.63 -3.36
C GLN A 293 -3.74 -9.94 -3.36
N SER A 294 -4.04 -10.86 -2.43
CA SER A 294 -3.33 -12.13 -2.34
C SER A 294 -3.62 -13.05 -3.53
N LEU A 295 -4.87 -13.14 -3.98
CA LEU A 295 -5.22 -13.89 -5.19
C LEU A 295 -4.48 -13.34 -6.41
N LEU A 296 -4.44 -12.02 -6.59
CA LEU A 296 -3.78 -11.42 -7.74
C LEU A 296 -2.29 -11.75 -7.79
N LYS A 297 -1.60 -11.68 -6.64
CA LYS A 297 -0.18 -12.06 -6.54
C LYS A 297 0.03 -13.56 -6.79
N VAL A 298 -0.78 -14.43 -6.20
CA VAL A 298 -0.70 -15.89 -6.46
C VAL A 298 -0.92 -16.22 -7.94
N PHE A 299 -1.93 -15.63 -8.57
CA PHE A 299 -2.21 -15.88 -9.99
C PHE A 299 -1.16 -15.24 -10.92
N LYS A 300 -0.59 -14.09 -10.56
CA LYS A 300 0.49 -13.44 -11.31
C LYS A 300 1.78 -14.26 -11.25
N TYR A 301 2.14 -14.79 -10.08
CA TYR A 301 3.26 -15.72 -9.94
C TYR A 301 3.15 -16.94 -10.88
N GLU A 302 1.93 -17.44 -11.06
CA GLU A 302 1.62 -18.56 -11.96
C GLU A 302 1.29 -18.14 -13.41
N LYS A 303 1.44 -16.85 -13.75
CA LYS A 303 1.16 -16.28 -15.08
C LYS A 303 -0.29 -16.51 -15.56
N ARG A 304 -1.25 -16.45 -14.63
CA ARG A 304 -2.68 -16.72 -14.83
C ARG A 304 -3.59 -15.58 -14.41
N GLU A 305 -3.04 -14.39 -14.14
CA GLU A 305 -3.79 -13.20 -13.76
C GLU A 305 -4.83 -12.80 -14.82
N ALA A 306 -4.51 -12.91 -16.11
CA ALA A 306 -5.46 -12.64 -17.18
C ALA A 306 -6.63 -13.64 -17.17
N THR A 307 -6.36 -14.92 -16.85
CA THR A 307 -7.40 -15.95 -16.73
C THR A 307 -8.34 -15.62 -15.56
N LEU A 308 -7.79 -15.27 -14.40
CA LEU A 308 -8.56 -14.87 -13.23
C LEU A 308 -9.49 -13.69 -13.53
N LEU A 309 -8.92 -12.59 -14.03
CA LEU A 309 -9.63 -11.35 -14.30
C LEU A 309 -10.73 -11.55 -15.35
N LYS A 310 -10.42 -12.24 -16.45
CA LYS A 310 -11.40 -12.54 -17.51
C LYS A 310 -12.54 -13.43 -17.01
N THR A 311 -12.23 -14.45 -16.22
CA THR A 311 -13.23 -15.42 -15.77
C THR A 311 -14.22 -14.76 -14.81
N LEU A 312 -13.72 -14.06 -13.78
CA LEU A 312 -14.60 -13.41 -12.80
C LEU A 312 -15.42 -12.28 -13.40
N THR A 313 -14.83 -11.46 -14.28
CA THR A 313 -15.59 -10.41 -14.99
C THR A 313 -16.63 -11.00 -15.93
N SER A 314 -16.35 -12.14 -16.58
CA SER A 314 -17.34 -12.81 -17.44
C SER A 314 -18.50 -13.40 -16.64
N VAL A 315 -18.23 -13.94 -15.44
CA VAL A 315 -19.28 -14.40 -14.51
C VAL A 315 -20.18 -13.23 -14.09
N GLU A 316 -19.60 -12.08 -13.78
CA GLU A 316 -20.36 -10.89 -13.41
C GLU A 316 -21.20 -10.35 -14.58
N ILE A 317 -20.65 -10.33 -15.80
CA ILE A 317 -21.42 -9.96 -17.02
C ILE A 317 -22.59 -10.91 -17.25
N ALA A 318 -22.38 -12.22 -17.04
CA ALA A 318 -23.43 -13.22 -17.23
C ALA A 318 -24.58 -13.07 -16.22
N ASN A 319 -24.28 -12.61 -15.00
CA ASN A 319 -25.24 -12.43 -13.91
C ASN A 319 -25.87 -11.03 -13.88
N GLU A 320 -25.44 -10.11 -14.74
CA GLU A 320 -26.03 -8.78 -14.85
C GLU A 320 -27.13 -8.77 -15.91
N ASP A 321 -28.28 -8.19 -15.54
CA ASP A 321 -29.44 -8.05 -16.42
C ASP A 321 -29.41 -6.71 -17.15
N ASN A 322 -28.92 -5.67 -16.48
CA ASN A 322 -28.92 -4.31 -17.02
C ASN A 322 -27.50 -3.85 -17.36
N ALA A 323 -27.23 -3.67 -18.65
CA ALA A 323 -25.97 -3.12 -19.15
C ALA A 323 -25.61 -1.75 -18.54
N ALA A 324 -26.59 -1.00 -18.05
CA ALA A 324 -26.34 0.29 -17.40
C ALA A 324 -25.75 0.16 -15.99
N THR A 325 -25.98 -0.93 -15.26
CA THR A 325 -25.50 -1.15 -13.89
C THR A 325 -24.22 -1.97 -13.81
N LEU A 326 -23.82 -2.60 -14.92
CA LEU A 326 -22.62 -3.43 -15.03
C LEU A 326 -21.37 -2.78 -14.40
N PHE A 327 -20.72 -3.51 -13.48
CA PHE A 327 -19.50 -3.12 -12.76
C PHE A 327 -19.59 -1.81 -11.97
N ARG A 328 -20.80 -1.32 -11.62
CA ARG A 328 -20.97 -0.15 -10.74
C ARG A 328 -20.84 -0.47 -9.26
N SER A 329 -21.16 -1.71 -8.86
CA SER A 329 -20.98 -2.18 -7.48
C SER A 329 -19.52 -2.58 -7.21
N THR A 330 -19.17 -2.67 -5.94
CA THR A 330 -17.85 -3.17 -5.51
C THR A 330 -17.94 -4.69 -5.33
N SER A 331 -17.54 -5.42 -6.36
CA SER A 331 -17.42 -6.89 -6.36
C SER A 331 -15.94 -7.34 -6.23
N LEU A 332 -15.71 -8.64 -5.99
CA LEU A 332 -14.35 -9.21 -6.07
C LEU A 332 -13.72 -8.99 -7.44
N ALA A 333 -14.47 -9.16 -8.54
CA ALA A 333 -13.95 -8.97 -9.89
C ALA A 333 -13.49 -7.52 -10.12
N THR A 334 -14.30 -6.55 -9.69
CA THR A 334 -13.95 -5.14 -9.81
C THR A 334 -12.76 -4.76 -8.92
N THR A 335 -12.70 -5.29 -7.69
CA THR A 335 -11.56 -5.05 -6.79
C THR A 335 -10.27 -5.65 -7.35
N LEU A 336 -10.31 -6.84 -7.95
CA LEU A 336 -9.16 -7.44 -8.63
C LEU A 336 -8.68 -6.59 -9.81
N MET A 337 -9.61 -6.08 -10.63
CA MET A 337 -9.28 -5.14 -11.72
C MET A 337 -8.62 -3.87 -11.19
N ASP A 338 -9.16 -3.27 -10.12
CA ASP A 338 -8.63 -2.07 -9.50
C ASP A 338 -7.18 -2.29 -9.00
N GLN A 339 -6.93 -3.39 -8.28
CA GLN A 339 -5.59 -3.74 -7.79
C GLN A 339 -4.62 -4.05 -8.95
N TYR A 340 -5.08 -4.72 -10.00
CA TYR A 340 -4.25 -5.03 -11.16
C TYR A 340 -3.84 -3.78 -11.94
N MET A 341 -4.78 -2.86 -12.17
CA MET A 341 -4.47 -1.58 -12.80
C MET A 341 -3.53 -0.74 -11.94
N LYS A 342 -3.73 -0.72 -10.61
CA LYS A 342 -2.81 -0.05 -9.68
C LYS A 342 -1.38 -0.62 -9.76
N LEU A 343 -1.26 -1.94 -9.88
CA LEU A 343 0.03 -2.62 -9.94
C LEU A 343 0.77 -2.43 -11.27
N THR A 344 0.05 -2.31 -12.39
CA THR A 344 0.65 -2.42 -13.73
C THR A 344 0.55 -1.17 -14.59
N ALA A 345 -0.45 -0.31 -14.37
CA ALA A 345 -0.73 0.84 -15.25
C ALA A 345 0.03 2.12 -14.88
N GLY A 346 1.10 2.03 -14.07
CA GLY A 346 1.83 3.19 -13.56
C GLY A 346 2.37 4.11 -14.66
N ASP A 347 2.97 3.54 -15.71
CA ASP A 347 3.51 4.30 -16.85
C ASP A 347 2.38 4.97 -17.66
N PHE A 348 1.33 4.21 -17.99
CA PHE A 348 0.13 4.75 -18.64
C PHE A 348 -0.46 5.96 -17.90
N VAL A 349 -0.65 5.83 -16.59
CA VAL A 349 -1.21 6.89 -15.75
C VAL A 349 -0.30 8.12 -15.72
N ARG A 350 1.02 7.93 -15.60
CA ARG A 350 1.97 9.05 -15.63
C ARG A 350 1.95 9.76 -16.97
N SER A 351 2.05 9.04 -18.08
CA SER A 351 1.99 9.61 -19.43
C SER A 351 0.69 10.35 -19.69
N ALA A 352 -0.43 9.79 -19.22
CA ALA A 352 -1.76 10.37 -19.43
C ALA A 352 -2.02 11.62 -18.57
N LEU A 353 -1.59 11.63 -17.30
CA LEU A 353 -2.10 12.59 -16.30
C LEU A 353 -1.05 13.54 -15.73
N GLN A 354 0.23 13.15 -15.65
CA GLN A 354 1.25 13.86 -14.85
C GLN A 354 1.33 15.35 -15.19
N LYS A 355 1.43 15.68 -16.48
CA LYS A 355 1.60 17.05 -16.96
C LYS A 355 0.41 17.95 -16.56
N THR A 356 -0.81 17.47 -16.77
CA THR A 356 -2.03 18.23 -16.47
C THR A 356 -2.23 18.40 -14.97
N VAL A 357 -2.05 17.33 -14.19
CA VAL A 357 -2.15 17.36 -12.73
C VAL A 357 -1.14 18.35 -12.14
N GLN A 358 0.12 18.28 -12.59
CA GLN A 358 1.16 19.20 -12.12
C GLN A 358 0.89 20.65 -12.53
N LYS A 359 0.38 20.89 -13.75
CA LYS A 359 -0.03 22.24 -14.20
C LYS A 359 -1.10 22.84 -13.30
N ILE A 360 -2.13 22.06 -12.94
CA ILE A 360 -3.22 22.53 -12.06
C ILE A 360 -2.69 22.84 -10.65
N ILE A 361 -1.86 21.96 -10.09
CA ILE A 361 -1.39 22.08 -8.70
C ILE A 361 -0.33 23.18 -8.58
N THR A 362 0.72 23.16 -9.41
CA THR A 362 1.80 24.16 -9.37
C THR A 362 1.31 25.55 -9.79
N GLY A 363 0.36 25.61 -10.74
CA GLY A 363 -0.27 26.85 -11.15
C GLY A 363 -1.33 27.37 -10.18
N ASN A 364 -1.69 26.60 -9.14
CA ASN A 364 -2.80 26.86 -8.23
C ASN A 364 -4.08 27.29 -8.99
N ILE A 365 -4.39 26.57 -10.08
CA ILE A 365 -5.48 26.94 -10.99
C ILE A 365 -6.81 26.75 -10.27
N LYS A 366 -7.58 27.85 -10.15
CA LYS A 366 -8.89 27.87 -9.49
C LYS A 366 -9.99 28.01 -10.55
N ILE A 367 -10.80 26.96 -10.72
CA ILE A 367 -11.96 26.98 -11.62
C ILE A 367 -13.20 26.73 -10.77
N GLU A 368 -14.18 27.64 -10.89
CA GLU A 368 -15.54 27.46 -10.39
C GLU A 368 -16.52 27.81 -11.51
N LEU A 369 -17.54 26.96 -11.68
CA LEU A 369 -18.55 27.10 -12.73
C LEU A 369 -19.93 27.42 -12.16
N ASP A 370 -20.16 27.21 -10.86
CA ASP A 370 -21.42 27.53 -10.19
C ASP A 370 -21.47 29.03 -9.83
N PRO A 371 -22.32 29.83 -10.50
CA PRO A 371 -22.41 31.26 -10.23
C PRO A 371 -22.78 31.59 -8.78
N ASN A 372 -23.42 30.66 -8.06
CA ASN A 372 -23.81 30.85 -6.65
C ASN A 372 -22.64 30.70 -5.68
N VAL A 373 -21.55 30.08 -6.12
CA VAL A 373 -20.34 29.81 -5.32
C VAL A 373 -19.20 30.76 -5.69
N MET A 374 -19.24 31.33 -6.89
CA MET A 374 -18.20 32.23 -7.40
C MET A 374 -18.16 33.55 -6.63
N GLU A 375 -16.96 33.93 -6.17
CA GLU A 375 -16.71 35.26 -5.60
C GLU A 375 -16.92 36.38 -6.62
N ASN A 376 -16.64 36.11 -7.90
CA ASN A 376 -16.80 37.07 -9.00
C ASN A 376 -17.47 36.41 -10.22
N PRO A 377 -18.78 36.61 -10.44
CA PRO A 377 -19.52 36.03 -11.57
C PRO A 377 -18.99 36.42 -12.96
N SER A 378 -18.31 37.57 -13.10
CA SER A 378 -17.72 38.00 -14.37
C SER A 378 -16.55 37.13 -14.85
N GLY A 379 -15.96 36.32 -13.95
CA GLY A 379 -14.88 35.39 -14.28
C GLY A 379 -15.36 34.07 -14.91
N LEU A 380 -16.67 33.86 -15.07
CA LEU A 380 -17.23 32.59 -15.52
C LEU A 380 -16.71 32.17 -16.90
N ASP A 381 -16.66 33.07 -17.86
CA ASP A 381 -16.22 32.72 -19.22
C ASP A 381 -14.72 32.44 -19.30
N ALA A 382 -13.90 33.11 -18.48
CA ALA A 382 -12.48 32.80 -18.34
C ALA A 382 -12.26 31.41 -17.70
N ASN A 383 -13.07 31.06 -16.70
CA ASN A 383 -13.06 29.74 -16.07
C ASN A 383 -13.45 28.64 -17.06
N LYS A 384 -14.50 28.85 -17.85
CA LYS A 384 -14.92 27.94 -18.93
C LYS A 384 -13.80 27.75 -19.95
N TYR A 385 -13.21 28.83 -20.45
CA TYR A 385 -12.12 28.79 -21.42
C TYR A 385 -10.93 27.97 -20.89
N THR A 386 -10.51 28.26 -19.65
CA THR A 386 -9.41 27.55 -18.99
C THR A 386 -9.71 26.06 -18.82
N LEU A 387 -10.95 25.72 -18.42
CA LEU A 387 -11.37 24.32 -18.29
C LEU A 387 -11.34 23.60 -19.65
N MET A 388 -11.85 24.22 -20.71
CA MET A 388 -11.84 23.62 -22.05
C MET A 388 -10.42 23.38 -22.57
N GLN A 389 -9.49 24.30 -22.28
CA GLN A 389 -8.08 24.12 -22.61
C GLN A 389 -7.48 22.92 -21.85
N LEU A 390 -7.69 22.85 -20.52
CA LEU A 390 -7.20 21.73 -19.71
C LEU A 390 -7.76 20.38 -20.18
N LEU A 391 -9.06 20.32 -20.50
CA LEU A 391 -9.71 19.09 -20.98
C LEU A 391 -9.21 18.66 -22.35
N SER A 392 -8.99 19.62 -23.26
CA SER A 392 -8.46 19.33 -24.60
C SER A 392 -7.02 18.82 -24.54
N GLU A 393 -6.16 19.46 -23.75
CA GLU A 393 -4.78 19.01 -23.51
C GLU A 393 -4.75 17.62 -22.86
N LEU A 394 -5.59 17.40 -21.84
CA LEU A 394 -5.68 16.13 -21.12
C LEU A 394 -6.16 14.98 -22.01
N LEU A 395 -7.22 15.19 -22.80
CA LEU A 395 -7.73 14.16 -23.69
C LEU A 395 -6.69 13.77 -24.75
N ALA A 396 -5.97 14.74 -25.32
CA ALA A 396 -4.89 14.47 -26.25
C ALA A 396 -3.77 13.63 -25.59
N ALA A 397 -3.37 13.98 -24.37
CA ALA A 397 -2.38 13.21 -23.61
C ALA A 397 -2.83 11.76 -23.34
N ILE A 398 -4.09 11.55 -22.94
CA ILE A 398 -4.66 10.22 -22.71
C ILE A 398 -4.66 9.37 -23.99
N ILE A 399 -5.10 9.94 -25.12
CA ILE A 399 -5.12 9.24 -26.40
C ILE A 399 -3.70 8.84 -26.83
N ASN A 400 -2.74 9.75 -26.68
CA ASN A 400 -1.33 9.49 -27.05
C ASN A 400 -0.66 8.45 -26.13
N ALA A 401 -1.10 8.34 -24.88
CA ALA A 401 -0.58 7.37 -23.91
C ALA A 401 -1.05 5.92 -24.15
N LYS A 402 -1.87 5.63 -25.18
CA LYS A 402 -2.41 4.29 -25.48
C LYS A 402 -1.35 3.18 -25.40
N ASN A 403 -0.15 3.41 -25.93
CA ASN A 403 0.91 2.41 -26.01
C ASN A 403 1.62 2.17 -24.68
N ASP A 404 1.48 3.07 -23.71
CA ASP A 404 1.99 2.89 -22.35
C ASP A 404 1.04 2.05 -21.49
N CYS A 405 -0.19 1.78 -21.97
CA CYS A 405 -1.13 0.88 -21.31
C CYS A 405 -0.66 -0.58 -21.44
N PRO A 406 -0.55 -1.32 -20.31
CA PRO A 406 -0.05 -2.70 -20.32
C PRO A 406 -0.79 -3.59 -21.32
N LEU A 407 -0.05 -4.33 -22.15
CA LEU A 407 -0.64 -5.18 -23.20
C LEU A 407 -1.62 -6.22 -22.64
N ILE A 408 -1.33 -6.80 -21.47
CA ILE A 408 -2.24 -7.76 -20.82
C ILE A 408 -3.54 -7.07 -20.39
N LEU A 409 -3.47 -5.83 -19.86
CA LEU A 409 -4.67 -5.05 -19.53
C LEU A 409 -5.50 -4.76 -20.79
N ARG A 410 -4.85 -4.36 -21.88
CA ARG A 410 -5.49 -4.15 -23.19
C ARG A 410 -6.17 -5.43 -23.71
N HIS A 411 -5.53 -6.59 -23.59
CA HIS A 411 -6.12 -7.89 -23.92
C HIS A 411 -7.36 -8.20 -23.07
N ILE A 412 -7.30 -7.93 -21.76
CA ILE A 412 -8.45 -8.11 -20.85
C ILE A 412 -9.60 -7.18 -21.27
N CYS A 413 -9.33 -5.92 -21.61
CA CYS A 413 -10.32 -5.00 -22.17
C CYS A 413 -10.96 -5.54 -23.45
N GLY A 414 -10.17 -6.10 -24.38
CA GLY A 414 -10.68 -6.76 -25.58
C GLY A 414 -11.58 -7.97 -25.27
N CYS A 415 -11.24 -8.74 -24.25
CA CYS A 415 -12.09 -9.84 -23.77
C CYS A 415 -13.41 -9.32 -23.21
N LEU A 416 -13.39 -8.27 -22.39
CA LEU A 416 -14.59 -7.63 -21.87
C LEU A 416 -15.51 -7.20 -23.01
N GLN A 417 -14.99 -6.50 -24.03
CA GLN A 417 -15.77 -6.07 -25.19
C GLN A 417 -16.46 -7.25 -25.89
N ARG A 418 -15.74 -8.36 -26.12
CA ARG A 418 -16.32 -9.56 -26.74
C ARG A 418 -17.40 -10.19 -25.86
N THR A 419 -17.21 -10.24 -24.55
CA THR A 419 -18.19 -10.83 -23.62
C THR A 419 -19.46 -9.98 -23.55
N VAL A 420 -19.36 -8.67 -23.41
CA VAL A 420 -20.54 -7.78 -23.36
C VAL A 420 -21.27 -7.73 -24.70
N ALA A 421 -20.56 -7.82 -25.83
CA ALA A 421 -21.17 -7.87 -27.15
C ALA A 421 -21.99 -9.14 -27.38
N LYS A 422 -21.61 -10.25 -26.74
CA LYS A 422 -22.40 -11.49 -26.77
C LYS A 422 -23.62 -11.42 -25.85
N ARG A 423 -23.50 -10.76 -24.69
CA ARG A 423 -24.59 -10.64 -23.71
C ARG A 423 -25.66 -9.64 -24.16
N TRP A 424 -25.27 -8.53 -24.77
CA TRP A 424 -26.16 -7.48 -25.27
C TRP A 424 -25.82 -7.14 -26.73
N PRO A 425 -26.17 -8.01 -27.70
CA PRO A 425 -25.82 -7.82 -29.11
C PRO A 425 -26.46 -6.57 -29.73
N ASP A 426 -27.65 -6.18 -29.26
CA ASP A 426 -28.39 -5.02 -29.79
C ASP A 426 -27.90 -3.66 -29.23
N ASN A 427 -26.93 -3.67 -28.32
CA ASN A 427 -26.41 -2.46 -27.68
C ASN A 427 -24.95 -2.21 -28.06
N GLU A 428 -24.71 -1.54 -29.19
CA GLU A 428 -23.34 -1.29 -29.66
C GLU A 428 -22.50 -0.44 -28.69
N ILE A 429 -23.14 0.44 -27.92
CA ILE A 429 -22.49 1.34 -26.94
C ILE A 429 -21.90 0.56 -25.76
N VAL A 430 -22.36 -0.68 -25.51
CA VAL A 430 -21.87 -1.48 -24.38
C VAL A 430 -20.38 -1.83 -24.49
N LYS A 431 -19.85 -1.98 -25.72
CA LYS A 431 -18.44 -2.30 -26.00
C LYS A 431 -17.48 -1.21 -25.51
N PRO A 432 -17.59 0.06 -25.96
CA PRO A 432 -16.74 1.11 -25.42
C PRO A 432 -17.05 1.38 -23.93
N ARG A 433 -18.31 1.27 -23.51
CA ARG A 433 -18.73 1.57 -22.14
C ARG A 433 -18.10 0.63 -21.08
N VAL A 434 -17.98 -0.66 -21.36
CA VAL A 434 -17.34 -1.60 -20.41
C VAL A 434 -15.86 -1.28 -20.18
N VAL A 435 -15.14 -0.86 -21.23
CA VAL A 435 -13.74 -0.44 -21.12
C VAL A 435 -13.64 0.87 -20.36
N SER A 436 -14.52 1.82 -20.67
CA SER A 436 -14.63 3.10 -19.98
C SER A 436 -14.87 2.94 -18.47
N GLY A 437 -15.70 1.97 -18.08
CA GLY A 437 -15.98 1.62 -16.68
C GLY A 437 -14.76 1.19 -15.87
N PHE A 438 -13.68 0.72 -16.51
CA PHE A 438 -12.42 0.43 -15.83
C PHE A 438 -11.40 1.56 -16.02
N ILE A 439 -11.13 1.95 -17.26
CA ILE A 439 -10.06 2.89 -17.59
C ILE A 439 -10.34 4.30 -17.07
N PHE A 440 -11.58 4.79 -17.19
CA PHE A 440 -11.92 6.14 -16.74
C PHE A 440 -12.50 6.13 -15.33
N LEU A 441 -13.56 5.36 -15.11
CA LEU A 441 -14.28 5.38 -13.83
C LEU A 441 -13.44 4.86 -12.66
N ARG A 442 -12.58 3.86 -12.87
CA ARG A 442 -11.85 3.15 -11.80
C ARG A 442 -10.35 3.44 -11.77
N LEU A 443 -9.77 3.91 -12.85
CA LEU A 443 -8.33 4.20 -12.95
C LEU A 443 -8.03 5.70 -13.07
N LEU A 444 -8.35 6.32 -14.21
CA LEU A 444 -7.91 7.69 -14.49
C LEU A 444 -8.64 8.75 -13.64
N CYS A 445 -9.97 8.74 -13.59
CA CYS A 445 -10.73 9.77 -12.84
C CYS A 445 -10.47 9.71 -11.32
N PRO A 446 -10.43 8.53 -10.66
CA PRO A 446 -10.02 8.45 -9.26
C PRO A 446 -8.60 8.98 -9.02
N THR A 447 -7.68 8.75 -9.95
CA THR A 447 -6.30 9.26 -9.86
C THR A 447 -6.23 10.78 -10.05
N ILE A 448 -7.04 11.36 -10.94
CA ILE A 448 -7.14 12.83 -11.09
C ILE A 448 -7.61 13.45 -9.76
N VAL A 449 -8.62 12.86 -9.12
CA VAL A 449 -9.16 13.36 -7.84
C VAL A 449 -8.18 13.16 -6.68
N ASN A 450 -7.45 12.04 -6.65
CA ASN A 450 -6.43 11.75 -5.64
C ASN A 450 -5.09 11.33 -6.28
N PRO A 451 -4.27 12.30 -6.71
CA PRO A 451 -3.03 12.04 -7.46
C PRO A 451 -1.93 11.33 -6.67
N ARG A 452 -2.06 11.22 -5.34
CA ARG A 452 -1.12 10.48 -4.48
C ARG A 452 -1.16 8.97 -4.72
N ILE A 453 -2.29 8.41 -5.18
CA ILE A 453 -2.45 6.96 -5.36
C ILE A 453 -1.40 6.39 -6.33
N PHE A 454 -0.98 7.19 -7.32
CA PHE A 454 0.05 6.84 -8.32
C PHE A 454 1.33 7.66 -8.16
N ASN A 455 1.53 8.30 -7.00
CA ASN A 455 2.70 9.14 -6.70
C ASN A 455 2.93 10.26 -7.74
N LEU A 456 1.85 10.83 -8.30
CA LEU A 456 1.97 11.96 -9.24
C LEU A 456 2.38 13.25 -8.50
N VAL A 457 2.07 13.30 -7.20
CA VAL A 457 2.46 14.37 -6.26
C VAL A 457 2.84 13.78 -4.90
N THR A 458 3.65 14.52 -4.14
CA THR A 458 4.07 14.14 -2.78
C THR A 458 3.12 14.65 -1.70
N GLU A 459 2.59 15.86 -1.87
CA GLU A 459 1.69 16.52 -0.91
C GLU A 459 0.25 16.55 -1.41
N PRO A 460 -0.76 16.57 -0.51
CA PRO A 460 -2.15 16.73 -0.92
C PRO A 460 -2.37 18.08 -1.64
N PRO A 461 -3.16 18.12 -2.73
CA PRO A 461 -3.49 19.38 -3.39
C PRO A 461 -4.18 20.36 -2.44
N ALA A 462 -3.88 21.65 -2.58
CA ALA A 462 -4.65 22.71 -1.92
C ALA A 462 -6.13 22.63 -2.33
N GLU A 463 -7.05 23.05 -1.46
CA GLU A 463 -8.50 22.90 -1.66
C GLU A 463 -8.99 23.41 -3.02
N SER A 464 -8.49 24.58 -3.45
CA SER A 464 -8.85 25.18 -4.73
C SER A 464 -8.35 24.38 -5.96
N ALA A 465 -7.13 23.83 -5.91
CA ALA A 465 -6.63 22.94 -6.96
C ALA A 465 -7.38 21.59 -6.94
N GLY A 466 -7.71 21.09 -5.74
CA GLY A 466 -8.53 19.89 -5.56
C GLY A 466 -9.93 20.04 -6.16
N ARG A 467 -10.56 21.22 -6.04
CA ARG A 467 -11.84 21.55 -6.70
C ARG A 467 -11.72 21.49 -8.23
N THR A 468 -10.68 22.11 -8.79
CA THR A 468 -10.41 22.07 -10.24
C THR A 468 -10.19 20.63 -10.74
N LEU A 469 -9.41 19.82 -10.02
CA LEU A 469 -9.20 18.41 -10.36
C LEU A 469 -10.52 17.61 -10.38
N LYS A 470 -11.42 17.86 -9.41
CA LYS A 470 -12.75 17.22 -9.38
C LYS A 470 -13.60 17.63 -10.59
N LEU A 471 -13.60 18.90 -10.99
CA LEU A 471 -14.31 19.36 -12.19
C LEU A 471 -13.75 18.69 -13.46
N VAL A 472 -12.42 18.64 -13.61
CA VAL A 472 -11.76 17.96 -14.73
C VAL A 472 -12.14 16.47 -14.79
N ALA A 473 -12.07 15.76 -13.65
CA ALA A 473 -12.45 14.35 -13.58
C ALA A 473 -13.93 14.12 -13.90
N LYS A 474 -14.81 15.03 -13.47
CA LYS A 474 -16.25 14.99 -13.74
C LYS A 474 -16.57 15.23 -15.22
N SER A 475 -15.92 16.19 -15.85
CA SER A 475 -16.03 16.43 -17.30
C SER A 475 -15.56 15.23 -18.11
N LEU A 476 -14.43 14.63 -17.72
CA LEU A 476 -13.85 13.48 -18.40
C LEU A 476 -14.74 12.23 -18.28
N ILE A 477 -15.32 11.97 -17.10
CA ILE A 477 -16.20 10.82 -16.92
C ILE A 477 -17.53 10.99 -17.67
N ASN A 478 -18.04 12.23 -17.82
CA ASN A 478 -19.23 12.50 -18.65
C ASN A 478 -18.95 12.15 -20.12
N LEU A 479 -17.80 12.58 -20.66
CA LEU A 479 -17.35 12.18 -22.00
C LEU A 479 -17.20 10.67 -22.12
N ALA A 480 -16.56 10.01 -21.14
CA ALA A 480 -16.29 8.58 -21.17
C ALA A 480 -17.56 7.71 -21.02
N ASN A 481 -18.59 8.22 -20.34
CA ASN A 481 -19.90 7.57 -20.24
C ASN A 481 -20.75 7.71 -21.52
N LEU A 482 -20.35 8.57 -22.46
CA LEU A 482 -21.05 8.84 -23.72
C LEU A 482 -22.49 9.38 -23.52
N VAL A 483 -22.75 10.04 -22.39
CA VAL A 483 -24.04 10.65 -22.03
C VAL A 483 -23.93 12.17 -22.13
N GLU A 484 -24.97 12.83 -22.65
CA GLU A 484 -25.07 14.29 -22.63
C GLU A 484 -25.26 14.81 -21.21
N VAL A 485 -24.84 16.05 -20.94
CA VAL A 485 -24.94 16.64 -19.60
C VAL A 485 -26.41 16.67 -19.17
N GLY A 486 -26.73 15.96 -18.09
CA GLY A 486 -28.10 15.83 -17.60
C GLY A 486 -28.57 17.08 -16.82
N THR A 487 -29.89 17.22 -16.68
CA THR A 487 -30.60 18.33 -16.01
C THR A 487 -30.31 18.49 -14.51
N LYS A 488 -29.55 17.57 -13.89
CA LYS A 488 -29.23 17.60 -12.45
C LYS A 488 -28.10 18.57 -12.08
N GLU A 489 -27.22 18.92 -13.03
CA GLU A 489 -26.03 19.76 -12.77
C GLU A 489 -25.93 20.85 -13.84
N ILE A 490 -26.82 21.85 -13.78
CA ILE A 490 -26.94 22.94 -14.78
C ILE A 490 -25.60 23.65 -15.04
N TYR A 491 -24.76 23.81 -14.01
CA TYR A 491 -23.43 24.44 -14.15
C TYR A 491 -22.46 23.64 -15.06
N MET A 492 -22.71 22.35 -15.29
CA MET A 492 -21.89 21.50 -16.17
C MET A 492 -22.29 21.63 -17.65
N GLU A 493 -23.37 22.35 -17.99
CA GLU A 493 -23.78 22.60 -19.40
C GLU A 493 -22.66 23.21 -20.23
N ALA A 494 -21.78 24.01 -19.60
CA ALA A 494 -20.61 24.60 -20.24
C ALA A 494 -19.62 23.56 -20.82
N VAL A 495 -19.69 22.30 -20.39
CA VAL A 495 -18.85 21.20 -20.87
C VAL A 495 -19.52 20.45 -22.04
N GLY A 496 -20.80 20.71 -22.31
CA GLY A 496 -21.59 20.07 -23.37
C GLY A 496 -20.91 20.08 -24.74
N PRO A 497 -20.46 21.23 -25.27
CA PRO A 497 -19.78 21.30 -26.56
C PRO A 497 -18.54 20.39 -26.64
N PHE A 498 -17.71 20.39 -25.60
CA PHE A 498 -16.54 19.52 -25.53
C PHE A 498 -16.91 18.03 -25.58
N ILE A 499 -18.01 17.63 -24.93
CA ILE A 499 -18.47 16.24 -24.95
C ILE A 499 -18.91 15.83 -26.36
N VAL A 500 -19.70 16.68 -27.02
CA VAL A 500 -20.20 16.43 -28.39
C VAL A 500 -19.04 16.30 -29.36
N ASP A 501 -18.10 17.25 -29.34
CA ASP A 501 -16.96 17.30 -30.28
C ASP A 501 -16.00 16.12 -30.13
N ASN A 502 -15.91 15.55 -28.93
CA ASN A 502 -14.93 14.51 -28.60
C ASN A 502 -15.51 13.10 -28.45
N LYS A 503 -16.84 12.93 -28.55
CA LYS A 503 -17.51 11.63 -28.38
C LYS A 503 -16.92 10.55 -29.29
N ASN A 504 -16.76 10.84 -30.57
CA ASN A 504 -16.20 9.90 -31.55
C ASN A 504 -14.74 9.56 -31.25
N ARG A 505 -13.93 10.56 -30.88
CA ARG A 505 -12.52 10.36 -30.50
C ARG A 505 -12.40 9.43 -29.29
N MET A 506 -13.28 9.58 -28.30
CA MET A 506 -13.35 8.73 -27.12
C MET A 506 -13.72 7.28 -27.49
N VAL A 507 -14.74 7.09 -28.33
CA VAL A 507 -15.15 5.74 -28.78
C VAL A 507 -14.02 5.05 -29.56
N THR A 508 -13.38 5.76 -30.50
CA THR A 508 -12.23 5.24 -31.26
C THR A 508 -11.10 4.83 -30.31
N PHE A 509 -10.72 5.70 -29.37
CA PHE A 509 -9.69 5.39 -28.39
C PHE A 509 -10.02 4.12 -27.58
N LEU A 510 -11.24 4.00 -27.06
CA LEU A 510 -11.65 2.84 -26.24
C LEU A 510 -11.60 1.52 -27.03
N ASN A 511 -11.97 1.56 -28.32
CA ASN A 511 -11.89 0.40 -29.19
C ASN A 511 -10.44 0.04 -29.53
N GLU A 512 -9.61 1.02 -29.91
CA GLU A 512 -8.18 0.78 -30.19
C GLU A 512 -7.39 0.31 -28.96
N LEU A 513 -7.75 0.80 -27.77
CA LEU A 513 -7.14 0.37 -26.52
C LEU A 513 -7.40 -1.13 -26.29
N ALA A 514 -8.61 -1.59 -26.60
CA ALA A 514 -9.07 -2.96 -26.43
C ALA A 514 -8.72 -3.89 -27.61
N ASP A 515 -8.08 -3.38 -28.66
CA ASP A 515 -7.73 -4.13 -29.87
C ASP A 515 -6.46 -4.98 -29.69
N VAL A 516 -6.51 -5.91 -28.74
CA VAL A 516 -5.48 -6.93 -28.50
C VAL A 516 -6.17 -8.28 -28.39
N VAL A 517 -6.05 -9.08 -29.46
CA VAL A 517 -6.77 -10.35 -29.59
C VAL A 517 -6.03 -11.48 -28.87
N GLU A 518 -4.74 -11.60 -29.09
CA GLU A 518 -3.90 -12.66 -28.53
C GLU A 518 -3.36 -12.28 -27.16
N MET A 519 -3.08 -13.28 -26.33
CA MET A 519 -2.50 -13.07 -25.00
C MET A 519 -1.00 -12.76 -25.21
N PRO A 520 -0.49 -11.60 -24.78
CA PRO A 520 0.92 -11.25 -24.98
C PRO A 520 1.85 -12.23 -24.26
N ASP A 521 2.95 -12.65 -24.90
CA ASP A 521 3.94 -13.49 -24.24
C ASP A 521 4.53 -12.78 -23.01
N THR A 522 4.48 -13.45 -21.87
CA THR A 522 5.13 -12.98 -20.63
C THR A 522 6.56 -13.50 -20.62
N ASP A 523 7.53 -12.61 -20.82
CA ASP A 523 8.95 -12.98 -20.85
C ASP A 523 9.32 -13.82 -19.61
N GLY A 524 10.19 -14.81 -19.82
CA GLY A 524 10.24 -16.10 -19.12
C GLY A 524 10.66 -16.10 -17.65
N SER A 525 10.85 -14.96 -16.99
CA SER A 525 11.23 -14.95 -15.58
C SER A 525 9.99 -15.11 -14.70
N ARG A 526 9.89 -16.20 -13.93
CA ARG A 526 9.08 -16.17 -12.71
C ARG A 526 9.66 -15.04 -11.86
N ASN A 527 8.85 -14.08 -11.43
CA ASN A 527 9.28 -13.15 -10.39
C ASN A 527 9.62 -13.97 -9.15
N SER A 528 10.90 -14.31 -8.98
CA SER A 528 11.43 -15.13 -7.88
C SER A 528 11.24 -14.46 -6.52
N ASN A 529 10.83 -13.18 -6.53
CA ASN A 529 10.71 -12.30 -5.38
C ASN A 529 9.27 -12.23 -4.82
N GLU A 530 8.25 -12.79 -5.48
CA GLU A 530 6.90 -12.82 -4.90
C GLU A 530 6.81 -13.93 -3.84
N ASP A 531 6.52 -13.51 -2.61
CA ASP A 531 6.36 -14.40 -1.47
C ASP A 531 5.00 -15.12 -1.49
N VAL A 532 4.87 -16.08 -2.40
CA VAL A 532 3.64 -16.85 -2.62
C VAL A 532 3.16 -17.54 -1.35
N ALA A 533 4.08 -18.02 -0.51
CA ALA A 533 3.72 -18.70 0.74
C ALA A 533 3.01 -17.74 1.72
N ARG A 534 3.44 -16.48 1.79
CA ARG A 534 2.76 -15.44 2.58
C ARG A 534 1.37 -15.16 2.04
N GLU A 535 1.22 -15.05 0.72
CA GLU A 535 -0.09 -14.78 0.10
C GLU A 535 -1.06 -15.96 0.28
N LEU A 536 -0.57 -17.20 0.15
CA LEU A 536 -1.36 -18.41 0.45
C LEU A 536 -1.72 -18.51 1.94
N SER A 537 -0.83 -18.12 2.85
CA SER A 537 -1.13 -18.01 4.29
C SER A 537 -2.23 -16.98 4.57
N THR A 538 -2.21 -15.83 3.88
CA THR A 538 -3.27 -14.83 3.98
C THR A 538 -4.62 -15.38 3.49
N ILE A 539 -4.66 -16.03 2.33
CA ILE A 539 -5.89 -16.64 1.80
C ILE A 539 -6.38 -17.75 2.75
N HIS A 540 -5.48 -18.57 3.30
CA HIS A 540 -5.79 -19.57 4.31
C HIS A 540 -6.51 -18.96 5.51
N LYS A 541 -5.94 -17.90 6.10
CA LYS A 541 -6.53 -17.21 7.26
C LYS A 541 -7.92 -16.64 6.96
N ILE A 542 -8.09 -16.00 5.80
CA ILE A 542 -9.40 -15.47 5.38
C ILE A 542 -10.40 -16.63 5.26
N CYS A 543 -10.04 -17.74 4.59
CA CYS A 543 -10.91 -18.90 4.47
C CYS A 543 -11.22 -19.52 5.85
N SER A 544 -10.27 -19.53 6.79
CA SER A 544 -10.49 -20.01 8.16
C SER A 544 -11.50 -19.14 8.91
N CYS A 545 -11.48 -17.81 8.74
CA CYS A 545 -12.50 -16.91 9.32
C CYS A 545 -13.91 -17.23 8.80
N HIS A 546 -14.02 -17.64 7.53
CA HIS A 546 -15.28 -17.98 6.86
C HIS A 546 -15.56 -19.50 6.82
N MET A 547 -14.92 -20.29 7.70
CA MET A 547 -14.95 -21.76 7.63
C MET A 547 -16.37 -22.34 7.75
N LYS A 548 -17.21 -21.78 8.62
CA LYS A 548 -18.59 -22.26 8.82
C LYS A 548 -19.41 -22.11 7.54
N ASP A 549 -19.32 -20.96 6.88
CA ASP A 549 -20.05 -20.69 5.64
C ASP A 549 -19.52 -21.51 4.48
N LEU A 550 -18.19 -21.73 4.42
CA LEU A 550 -17.58 -22.65 3.47
C LEU A 550 -18.07 -24.08 3.64
N GLN A 551 -18.17 -24.57 4.87
CA GLN A 551 -18.70 -25.90 5.17
C GLN A 551 -20.17 -26.02 4.72
N ASN A 552 -21.00 -25.03 5.06
CA ASN A 552 -22.41 -25.00 4.66
C ASN A 552 -22.57 -25.00 3.13
N LYS A 553 -21.81 -24.15 2.42
CA LYS A 553 -21.84 -24.12 0.94
C LYS A 553 -21.27 -25.39 0.32
N SER A 554 -20.35 -26.09 0.98
CA SER A 554 -19.77 -27.34 0.45
C SER A 554 -20.76 -28.50 0.34
N ILE A 555 -21.90 -28.40 1.03
CA ILE A 555 -23.01 -29.36 0.92
C ILE A 555 -23.63 -29.27 -0.48
N THR A 556 -23.85 -28.06 -0.99
CA THR A 556 -24.47 -27.82 -2.31
C THR A 556 -23.46 -27.68 -3.44
N GLN A 557 -22.20 -27.33 -3.13
CA GLN A 557 -21.11 -27.18 -4.09
C GLN A 557 -19.96 -28.15 -3.76
N PRO A 558 -19.96 -29.38 -4.31
CA PRO A 558 -18.95 -30.40 -4.00
C PRO A 558 -17.50 -29.96 -4.26
N ALA A 559 -17.28 -29.02 -5.19
CA ALA A 559 -15.96 -28.45 -5.46
C ALA A 559 -15.31 -27.79 -4.22
N LEU A 560 -16.11 -27.24 -3.31
CA LEU A 560 -15.62 -26.62 -2.08
C LEU A 560 -15.14 -27.64 -1.04
N LYS A 561 -15.52 -28.92 -1.14
CA LYS A 561 -15.08 -29.94 -0.17
C LYS A 561 -13.55 -30.07 -0.15
N LYS A 562 -12.91 -29.95 -1.31
CA LYS A 562 -11.45 -29.94 -1.44
C LYS A 562 -10.81 -28.71 -0.78
N LEU A 563 -11.45 -27.54 -0.93
CA LEU A 563 -11.01 -26.32 -0.26
C LEU A 563 -11.11 -26.50 1.27
N VAL A 564 -12.26 -26.91 1.78
CA VAL A 564 -12.49 -27.11 3.21
C VAL A 564 -11.44 -28.07 3.80
N ALA A 565 -11.20 -29.20 3.14
CA ALA A 565 -10.17 -30.16 3.57
C ALA A 565 -8.76 -29.56 3.60
N ALA A 566 -8.39 -28.79 2.56
CA ALA A 566 -7.08 -28.12 2.52
C ALA A 566 -6.92 -27.09 3.64
N ILE A 567 -7.95 -26.26 3.89
CA ILE A 567 -7.94 -25.26 4.97
C ILE A 567 -7.85 -25.94 6.34
N GLN A 568 -8.59 -27.04 6.57
CA GLN A 568 -8.54 -27.80 7.83
C GLN A 568 -7.16 -28.44 8.06
N SER A 569 -6.58 -29.05 7.02
CA SER A 569 -5.24 -29.63 7.08
C SER A 569 -4.17 -28.58 7.41
N LEU A 570 -4.23 -27.41 6.75
CA LEU A 570 -3.34 -26.29 7.05
C LEU A 570 -3.54 -25.78 8.47
N SER A 571 -4.77 -25.58 8.92
CA SER A 571 -5.06 -25.14 10.29
C SER A 571 -4.54 -26.14 11.35
N ALA A 572 -4.69 -27.45 11.11
CA ALA A 572 -4.15 -28.48 12.00
C ALA A 572 -2.62 -28.47 12.02
N THR A 573 -1.98 -28.30 10.86
CA THR A 573 -0.52 -28.19 10.73
C THR A 573 0.02 -26.97 11.47
N THR A 574 -0.62 -25.81 11.29
CA THR A 574 -0.24 -24.58 11.99
C THR A 574 -0.44 -24.70 13.49
N ALA A 575 -1.55 -25.28 13.96
CA ALA A 575 -1.80 -25.53 15.38
C ALA A 575 -0.77 -26.48 15.99
N HIS A 576 -0.42 -27.56 15.27
CA HIS A 576 0.65 -28.45 15.71
C HIS A 576 1.97 -27.70 15.87
N TYR A 577 2.35 -26.87 14.88
CA TYR A 577 3.57 -26.07 14.96
C TYR A 577 3.58 -25.10 16.15
N TYR A 578 2.46 -24.45 16.46
CA TYR A 578 2.36 -23.59 17.65
C TYR A 578 2.60 -24.38 18.96
N THR A 579 2.22 -25.66 19.02
CA THR A 579 2.39 -26.49 20.23
C THR A 579 3.75 -27.18 20.33
N SER A 580 4.27 -27.74 19.23
CA SER A 580 5.48 -28.57 19.22
C SER A 580 6.73 -27.78 18.79
N GLY A 581 6.56 -26.62 18.15
CA GLY A 581 7.62 -25.90 17.47
C GLY A 581 8.24 -26.71 16.32
N GLN A 582 7.53 -27.71 15.80
CA GLN A 582 7.99 -28.62 14.74
C GLN A 582 6.88 -28.83 13.71
N MET A 583 7.25 -29.10 12.46
CA MET A 583 6.30 -29.57 11.46
C MET A 583 5.87 -31.01 11.78
N PRO A 584 4.62 -31.43 11.48
CA PRO A 584 4.22 -32.82 11.64
C PRO A 584 5.15 -33.74 10.83
N GLY A 585 5.61 -34.84 11.42
CA GLY A 585 6.37 -35.87 10.71
C GLY A 585 5.52 -36.48 9.59
N GLY A 586 6.03 -36.41 8.36
CA GLY A 586 5.36 -36.94 7.17
C GLY A 586 5.42 -38.45 7.04
#